data_AF-A0A6S6ZJR8-F1
#
_entry.id   AF-A0A6S6ZJR8-F1
#
_cell.length_a   1.000
_cell.length_b   1.000
_cell.length_c   1.000
_cell.angle_alpha   90.00
_cell.angle_beta   90.00
_cell.angle_gamma   90.00
#
_symmetry.space_group_name_H-M   'P 1'
#
loop_
_entity.id
_entity.type
_entity.pdbx_description
1 polymer ?
#
loop_
_entity_poly.entity_id
_entity_poly.type
_entity_poly.pdbx_seq_one_letter_code
_entity_poly.pdbx_strand_id
1 'polypeptide(L)'
;MRIAFASCIATNVFSDQPVWEWIGAHAPDHLILLGDSMYLDIHVEQAGHPKDMSENDFAKHAFGRYRELLSQPQFSALVKSLPKGSVWATWDDHDFLWNDALGAVAAANPQHAPKIRMSTALHEAYRRTLGLGLAAGSFPESYAAPELWNVNQPVLETPSVWLSDDVMLHLADVRTWRTGTWLVPKKICTLLGAPQRAAFDAAMDAEPNAVHLFASGSVCADYKIGYAADWSWLLGRAAVSKTLVLSGDIHRNESDAFFTGGWPLHEATSSGVAVKDAVTVGQTCRNYGLVDIDNKHVSFSFFAENQLEPLHSRTLSRKTWLPV
;
A
#
# COMPACT_ATOMS: atom_id res chain seq x y z
N MET A 1 -2.82 3.17 -20.75
CA MET A 1 -1.87 3.05 -19.63
C MET A 1 -2.17 1.76 -18.89
N ARG A 2 -1.14 1.04 -18.47
CA ARG A 2 -1.24 -0.19 -17.67
C ARG A 2 -0.53 0.00 -16.34
N ILE A 3 -1.17 -0.42 -15.28
CA ILE A 3 -0.66 -0.34 -13.91
C ILE A 3 -0.69 -1.75 -13.32
N ALA A 4 0.44 -2.21 -12.80
CA ALA A 4 0.46 -3.39 -11.92
C ALA A 4 0.32 -2.95 -10.47
N PHE A 5 -0.39 -3.73 -9.66
CA PHE A 5 -0.49 -3.49 -8.22
C PHE A 5 -0.40 -4.78 -7.42
N ALA A 6 0.20 -4.68 -6.23
CA ALA A 6 0.54 -5.85 -5.43
C ALA A 6 0.81 -5.47 -3.96
N SER A 7 0.65 -6.43 -3.03
CA SER A 7 0.99 -6.30 -1.61
C SER A 7 1.48 -7.61 -1.01
N CYS A 8 1.92 -7.59 0.25
CA CYS A 8 2.21 -8.77 1.08
C CYS A 8 3.38 -9.60 0.51
N ILE A 9 4.61 -9.11 0.77
CA ILE A 9 5.87 -9.59 0.22
C ILE A 9 6.76 -10.16 1.34
N ALA A 10 6.61 -11.45 1.65
CA ALA A 10 7.42 -12.13 2.67
C ALA A 10 8.74 -12.64 2.08
N THR A 11 9.65 -11.72 1.74
CA THR A 11 10.97 -12.05 1.13
C THR A 11 11.85 -12.95 1.99
N ASN A 12 11.68 -12.90 3.30
CA ASN A 12 12.35 -13.77 4.27
C ASN A 12 11.80 -15.21 4.29
N VAL A 13 10.61 -15.45 3.76
CA VAL A 13 9.97 -16.77 3.65
C VAL A 13 10.15 -17.35 2.25
N PHE A 14 10.08 -16.49 1.23
CA PHE A 14 10.11 -16.88 -0.18
C PHE A 14 11.26 -16.20 -0.92
N SER A 15 12.33 -16.96 -1.15
CA SER A 15 13.48 -16.51 -1.94
C SER A 15 13.16 -16.43 -3.44
N ASP A 16 12.35 -17.36 -3.95
CA ASP A 16 11.80 -17.35 -5.31
C ASP A 16 10.41 -16.68 -5.34
N GLN A 17 10.29 -15.62 -6.14
CA GLN A 17 9.11 -14.76 -6.29
C GLN A 17 8.82 -14.52 -7.78
N PRO A 18 8.35 -15.55 -8.51
CA PRO A 18 8.15 -15.48 -9.97
C PRO A 18 7.06 -14.47 -10.38
N VAL A 19 6.23 -14.02 -9.43
CA VAL A 19 5.21 -12.98 -9.64
C VAL A 19 5.80 -11.71 -10.25
N TRP A 20 7.02 -11.30 -9.87
CA TRP A 20 7.63 -10.11 -10.45
C TRP A 20 7.96 -10.26 -11.94
N GLU A 21 8.36 -11.46 -12.36
CA GLU A 21 8.58 -11.77 -13.78
C GLU A 21 7.26 -11.80 -14.55
N TRP A 22 6.21 -12.36 -13.94
CA TRP A 22 4.87 -12.39 -14.53
C TRP A 22 4.30 -10.98 -14.71
N ILE A 23 4.44 -10.11 -13.70
CA ILE A 23 4.12 -8.70 -13.82
C ILE A 23 4.92 -8.05 -14.95
N GLY A 24 6.24 -8.29 -14.98
CA GLY A 24 7.11 -7.75 -16.04
C GLY A 24 6.70 -8.16 -17.45
N ALA A 25 6.19 -9.39 -17.62
CA ALA A 25 5.70 -9.88 -18.91
C ALA A 25 4.47 -9.13 -19.43
N HIS A 26 3.71 -8.47 -18.55
CA HIS A 26 2.59 -7.60 -18.95
C HIS A 26 3.01 -6.18 -19.35
N ALA A 27 4.29 -5.84 -19.22
CA ALA A 27 4.88 -4.54 -19.53
C ALA A 27 4.08 -3.35 -18.96
N PRO A 28 3.90 -3.26 -17.63
CA PRO A 28 3.18 -2.16 -17.03
C PRO A 28 3.95 -0.83 -17.16
N ASP A 29 3.22 0.28 -17.27
CA ASP A 29 3.79 1.63 -17.22
C ASP A 29 4.17 2.00 -15.77
N HIS A 30 3.36 1.56 -14.80
CA HIS A 30 3.53 1.80 -13.38
C HIS A 30 3.41 0.53 -12.53
N LEU A 31 4.11 0.51 -11.39
CA LEU A 31 3.92 -0.48 -10.32
C LEU A 31 3.48 0.24 -9.04
N ILE A 32 2.42 -0.23 -8.39
CA ILE A 32 1.92 0.29 -7.12
C ILE A 32 2.00 -0.80 -6.05
N LEU A 33 2.78 -0.56 -5.01
CA LEU A 33 2.90 -1.45 -3.85
C LEU A 33 1.97 -0.95 -2.74
N LEU A 34 1.06 -1.81 -2.31
CA LEU A 34 -0.07 -1.48 -1.45
C LEU A 34 0.18 -1.89 0.01
N GLY A 35 1.41 -1.78 0.49
CA GLY A 35 1.77 -2.19 1.84
C GLY A 35 2.17 -3.66 1.98
N ASP A 36 2.61 -3.98 3.19
CA ASP A 36 3.33 -5.19 3.53
C ASP A 36 4.43 -5.49 2.53
N SER A 37 5.19 -4.46 2.16
CA SER A 37 6.39 -4.64 1.33
C SER A 37 7.45 -5.47 2.07
N MET A 38 7.34 -5.50 3.39
CA MET A 38 8.13 -6.37 4.26
C MET A 38 7.32 -6.75 5.50
N TYR A 39 7.80 -7.77 6.21
CA TYR A 39 7.24 -8.19 7.49
C TYR A 39 8.25 -8.06 8.63
N LEU A 40 7.96 -7.12 9.54
CA LEU A 40 8.82 -6.85 10.70
C LEU A 40 8.66 -7.89 11.81
N ASP A 41 7.50 -8.48 12.00
CA ASP A 41 7.14 -9.34 13.13
C ASP A 41 7.10 -10.85 12.82
N ILE A 42 7.46 -11.24 11.60
CA ILE A 42 7.63 -12.64 11.21
C ILE A 42 9.06 -13.13 11.45
N HIS A 43 9.19 -14.38 11.95
CA HIS A 43 10.44 -15.12 12.11
C HIS A 43 11.52 -14.34 12.87
N VAL A 44 11.13 -13.73 13.99
CA VAL A 44 11.97 -12.92 14.87
C VAL A 44 12.56 -13.69 16.07
N GLU A 45 12.61 -15.02 15.99
CA GLU A 45 12.83 -15.95 17.12
C GLU A 45 14.10 -15.67 17.96
N GLN A 46 15.15 -15.12 17.36
CA GLN A 46 16.42 -14.83 18.06
C GLN A 46 16.49 -13.41 18.63
N ALA A 47 15.73 -12.46 18.06
CA ALA A 47 15.79 -11.03 18.41
C ALA A 47 14.59 -10.56 19.27
N GLY A 48 13.57 -11.41 19.43
CA GLY A 48 12.32 -11.05 20.11
C GLY A 48 11.36 -10.28 19.21
N HIS A 49 10.11 -10.13 19.65
CA HIS A 49 9.10 -9.41 18.88
C HIS A 49 9.50 -7.93 18.67
N PRO A 50 9.26 -7.31 17.49
CA PRO A 50 9.65 -5.91 17.22
C PRO A 50 9.13 -4.91 18.25
N LYS A 51 7.98 -5.22 18.86
CA LYS A 51 7.39 -4.46 19.96
C LYS A 51 8.33 -4.33 21.17
N ASP A 52 9.11 -5.36 21.45
CA ASP A 52 9.99 -5.45 22.63
C ASP A 52 11.43 -5.01 22.33
N MET A 53 11.82 -4.90 21.06
CA MET A 53 13.14 -4.43 20.64
C MET A 53 13.46 -3.02 21.19
N SER A 54 14.74 -2.74 21.44
CA SER A 54 15.20 -1.35 21.60
C SER A 54 15.00 -0.57 20.30
N GLU A 55 15.06 0.76 20.35
CA GLU A 55 15.00 1.59 19.14
C GLU A 55 16.10 1.22 18.13
N ASN A 56 17.31 0.92 18.64
CA ASN A 56 18.45 0.54 17.82
C ASN A 56 18.29 -0.84 17.17
N ASP A 57 17.83 -1.83 17.94
CA ASP A 57 17.59 -3.19 17.41
C ASP A 57 16.45 -3.16 16.39
N PHE A 58 15.41 -2.39 16.64
CA PHE A 58 14.31 -2.18 15.70
C PHE A 58 14.80 -1.53 14.40
N ALA A 59 15.61 -0.47 14.48
CA ALA A 59 16.17 0.21 13.31
C ALA A 59 17.01 -0.74 12.45
N LYS A 60 17.89 -1.54 13.09
CA LYS A 60 18.70 -2.55 12.40
C LYS A 60 17.83 -3.61 11.73
N HIS A 61 16.79 -4.08 12.41
CA HIS A 61 15.86 -5.08 11.91
C HIS A 61 15.07 -4.58 10.70
N ALA A 62 14.42 -3.42 10.83
CA ALA A 62 13.63 -2.81 9.76
C ALA A 62 14.47 -2.45 8.53
N PHE A 63 15.67 -1.90 8.74
CA PHE A 63 16.64 -1.65 7.67
C PHE A 63 17.02 -2.94 6.94
N GLY A 64 17.28 -4.03 7.69
CA GLY A 64 17.58 -5.34 7.14
C GLY A 64 16.45 -5.88 6.24
N ARG A 65 15.20 -5.74 6.69
CA ARG A 65 14.02 -6.17 5.92
C ARG A 65 13.84 -5.40 4.61
N TYR A 66 14.01 -4.07 4.62
CA TYR A 66 14.03 -3.31 3.36
C TYR A 66 15.19 -3.74 2.45
N ARG A 67 16.37 -4.01 3.03
CA ARG A 67 17.54 -4.45 2.26
C ARG A 67 17.33 -5.81 1.61
N GLU A 68 16.65 -6.73 2.29
CA GLU A 68 16.23 -8.03 1.75
C GLU A 68 15.37 -7.84 0.50
N LEU A 69 14.27 -7.09 0.59
CA LEU A 69 13.40 -6.81 -0.58
C LEU A 69 14.16 -6.15 -1.72
N LEU A 70 14.91 -5.08 -1.43
CA LEU A 70 15.69 -4.34 -2.44
C LEU A 70 16.78 -5.21 -3.10
N SER A 71 17.17 -6.32 -2.45
CA SER A 71 18.12 -7.30 -2.98
C SER A 71 17.44 -8.51 -3.65
N GLN A 72 16.12 -8.64 -3.56
CA GLN A 72 15.38 -9.74 -4.18
C GLN A 72 15.53 -9.63 -5.71
N PRO A 73 16.11 -10.65 -6.39
CA PRO A 73 16.55 -10.48 -7.78
C PRO A 73 15.43 -10.16 -8.77
N GLN A 74 14.26 -10.79 -8.63
CA GLN A 74 13.15 -10.67 -9.56
C GLN A 74 12.41 -9.32 -9.37
N PHE A 75 12.21 -8.90 -8.13
CA PHE A 75 11.71 -7.56 -7.77
C PHE A 75 12.65 -6.48 -8.30
N SER A 76 13.95 -6.61 -8.01
CA SER A 76 14.95 -5.63 -8.47
C SER A 76 15.00 -5.56 -10.00
N ALA A 77 14.87 -6.68 -10.69
CA ALA A 77 14.84 -6.71 -12.16
C ALA A 77 13.63 -5.94 -12.71
N LEU A 78 12.44 -6.16 -12.15
CA LEU A 78 11.22 -5.44 -12.53
C LEU A 78 11.34 -3.93 -12.28
N VAL A 79 11.75 -3.51 -11.08
CA VAL A 79 11.87 -2.07 -10.77
C VAL A 79 12.88 -1.38 -11.69
N LYS A 80 13.99 -2.04 -12.03
CA LYS A 80 15.00 -1.50 -12.95
C LYS A 80 14.55 -1.47 -14.41
N SER A 81 13.60 -2.31 -14.81
CA SER A 81 13.05 -2.29 -16.19
C SER A 81 12.01 -1.18 -16.39
N LEU A 82 11.41 -0.69 -15.31
CA LEU A 82 10.41 0.36 -15.36
C LEU A 82 11.04 1.76 -15.49
N PRO A 83 10.34 2.74 -16.10
CA PRO A 83 10.76 4.13 -16.07
C PRO A 83 11.02 4.65 -14.66
N LYS A 84 12.03 5.51 -14.49
CA LYS A 84 12.24 6.21 -13.20
C LYS A 84 11.00 7.01 -12.83
N GLY A 85 10.63 6.97 -11.55
CA GLY A 85 9.43 7.63 -11.05
C GLY A 85 8.12 6.93 -11.40
N SER A 86 8.13 5.66 -11.84
CA SER A 86 6.90 4.91 -12.12
C SER A 86 6.59 3.79 -11.12
N VAL A 87 7.39 3.64 -10.07
CA VAL A 87 7.14 2.72 -8.96
C VAL A 87 6.74 3.48 -7.71
N TRP A 88 5.54 3.19 -7.21
CA TRP A 88 4.90 3.86 -6.08
C TRP A 88 4.69 2.87 -4.94
N ALA A 89 4.73 3.34 -3.70
CA ALA A 89 4.50 2.50 -2.54
C ALA A 89 3.70 3.25 -1.47
N THR A 90 2.75 2.59 -0.84
CA THR A 90 2.30 2.92 0.51
C THR A 90 2.65 1.77 1.46
N TRP A 91 2.44 1.96 2.75
CA TRP A 91 2.61 0.91 3.75
C TRP A 91 1.29 0.30 4.21
N ASP A 92 1.40 -0.85 4.86
CA ASP A 92 0.41 -1.33 5.80
C ASP A 92 1.05 -1.66 7.16
N ASP A 93 0.42 -2.45 8.03
CA ASP A 93 0.88 -2.58 9.42
C ASP A 93 2.25 -3.25 9.55
N HIS A 94 2.59 -4.18 8.67
CA HIS A 94 3.85 -4.91 8.77
C HIS A 94 5.07 -4.11 8.30
N ASP A 95 4.90 -3.05 7.50
CA ASP A 95 5.94 -2.05 7.28
C ASP A 95 5.93 -0.97 8.35
N PHE A 96 4.74 -0.60 8.84
CA PHE A 96 4.56 0.45 9.84
C PHE A 96 5.22 0.05 11.16
N LEU A 97 4.84 -1.10 11.72
CA LEU A 97 5.35 -1.62 12.99
C LEU A 97 5.23 -3.15 13.08
N TRP A 98 4.01 -3.67 13.24
CA TRP A 98 3.68 -5.09 13.43
C TRP A 98 2.17 -5.27 13.20
N ASN A 99 1.70 -6.51 13.08
CA ASN A 99 0.31 -6.85 12.82
C ASN A 99 -0.68 -6.04 13.67
N ASP A 100 -1.67 -5.44 13.01
CA ASP A 100 -2.72 -4.62 13.60
C ASP A 100 -2.23 -3.39 14.39
N ALA A 101 -1.01 -2.92 14.16
CA ALA A 101 -0.49 -1.75 14.85
C ALA A 101 -1.40 -0.51 14.67
N LEU A 102 -1.73 0.11 15.80
CA LEU A 102 -2.57 1.30 15.89
C LEU A 102 -1.67 2.53 16.09
N GLY A 103 -1.45 3.32 15.04
CA GLY A 103 -0.50 4.42 15.09
C GLY A 103 -0.82 5.47 16.15
N ALA A 104 -2.10 5.78 16.37
CA ALA A 104 -2.51 6.74 17.41
C ALA A 104 -2.14 6.25 18.83
N VAL A 105 -2.19 4.93 19.05
CA VAL A 105 -1.81 4.32 20.34
C VAL A 105 -0.30 4.24 20.48
N ALA A 106 0.39 3.80 19.42
CA ALA A 106 1.84 3.66 19.41
C ALA A 106 2.55 5.02 19.53
N ALA A 107 2.02 6.08 18.93
CA ALA A 107 2.55 7.44 19.04
C ALA A 107 2.48 8.00 20.47
N ALA A 108 1.50 7.56 21.27
CA ALA A 108 1.38 7.95 22.68
C ALA A 108 2.30 7.14 23.62
N ASN A 109 2.92 6.06 23.13
CA ASN A 109 3.81 5.22 23.91
C ASN A 109 5.28 5.62 23.69
N PRO A 110 6.02 6.07 24.73
CA PRO A 110 7.43 6.47 24.59
C PRO A 110 8.37 5.39 24.05
N GLN A 111 8.03 4.11 24.22
CA GLN A 111 8.79 2.98 23.69
C GLN A 111 8.53 2.74 22.18
N HIS A 112 7.38 3.19 21.65
CA HIS A 112 6.95 2.87 20.28
C HIS A 112 6.98 4.10 19.36
N ALA A 113 6.78 5.30 19.89
CA ALA A 113 6.87 6.54 19.10
C ALA A 113 8.21 6.68 18.33
N PRO A 114 9.38 6.31 18.89
CA PRO A 114 10.62 6.30 18.12
C PRO A 114 10.65 5.30 16.96
N LYS A 115 10.00 4.14 17.14
CA LYS A 115 9.90 3.10 16.09
C LYS A 115 9.06 3.58 14.91
N ILE A 116 7.97 4.32 15.16
CA ILE A 116 7.20 4.97 14.10
C ILE A 116 8.07 5.90 13.27
N ARG A 117 8.85 6.79 13.93
CA ARG A 117 9.75 7.71 13.21
C ARG A 117 10.76 6.95 12.35
N MET A 118 11.36 5.89 12.89
CA MET A 118 12.30 5.04 12.16
C MET A 118 11.65 4.36 10.96
N SER A 119 10.46 3.75 11.14
CA SER A 119 9.70 3.15 10.04
C SER A 119 9.35 4.18 8.96
N THR A 120 8.92 5.38 9.34
CA THR A 120 8.62 6.46 8.38
C THR A 120 9.86 6.87 7.60
N ALA A 121 10.99 7.11 8.28
CA ALA A 121 12.23 7.53 7.61
C ALA A 121 12.74 6.46 6.63
N LEU A 122 12.65 5.18 7.01
CA LEU A 122 13.00 4.05 6.16
C LEU A 122 12.03 3.91 4.97
N HIS A 123 10.73 4.04 5.20
CA HIS A 123 9.74 3.95 4.11
C HIS A 123 9.89 5.10 3.11
N GLU A 124 10.20 6.32 3.57
CA GLU A 124 10.51 7.44 2.69
C GLU A 124 11.81 7.22 1.91
N ALA A 125 12.84 6.66 2.55
CA ALA A 125 14.07 6.26 1.87
C ALA A 125 13.80 5.17 0.81
N TYR A 126 12.93 4.21 1.12
CA TYR A 126 12.48 3.17 0.22
C TYR A 126 11.75 3.75 -1.00
N ARG A 127 10.77 4.65 -0.80
CA ARG A 127 10.07 5.35 -1.90
C ARG A 127 11.03 6.12 -2.81
N ARG A 128 11.97 6.87 -2.24
CA ARG A 128 13.01 7.57 -3.03
C ARG A 128 13.86 6.61 -3.84
N THR A 129 14.25 5.47 -3.25
CA THR A 129 15.03 4.42 -3.92
C THR A 129 14.29 3.83 -5.12
N LEU A 130 12.99 3.55 -4.94
CA LEU A 130 12.10 3.08 -6.01
C LEU A 130 11.97 4.11 -7.14
N GLY A 131 11.71 5.38 -6.79
CA GLY A 131 11.61 6.48 -7.75
C GLY A 131 12.89 6.69 -8.57
N LEU A 132 14.06 6.36 -8.02
CA LEU A 132 15.35 6.43 -8.70
C LEU A 132 15.71 5.17 -9.50
N GLY A 133 14.83 4.16 -9.55
CA GLY A 133 15.05 2.90 -10.26
C GLY A 133 16.15 2.05 -9.63
N LEU A 134 16.25 2.06 -8.30
CA LEU A 134 17.29 1.37 -7.53
C LEU A 134 18.73 1.77 -7.92
N ALA A 135 18.93 3.05 -8.25
CA ALA A 135 20.26 3.59 -8.54
C ALA A 135 21.24 3.29 -7.38
N ALA A 136 22.51 3.05 -7.70
CA ALA A 136 23.53 2.81 -6.68
C ALA A 136 23.58 4.00 -5.68
N GLY A 137 23.58 3.70 -4.38
CA GLY A 137 23.56 4.71 -3.31
C GLY A 137 22.21 5.42 -3.09
N SER A 138 21.12 5.00 -3.75
CA SER A 138 19.81 5.63 -3.55
C SER A 138 19.10 5.24 -2.25
N PHE A 139 19.46 4.09 -1.66
CA PHE A 139 19.05 3.68 -0.33
C PHE A 139 20.21 3.90 0.66
N PRO A 140 19.94 4.28 1.93
CA PRO A 140 20.98 4.50 2.92
C PRO A 140 21.92 3.29 3.06
N GLU A 141 23.22 3.55 3.23
CA GLU A 141 24.24 2.50 3.29
C GLU A 141 24.20 1.71 4.62
N SER A 142 23.63 2.31 5.66
CA SER A 142 23.55 1.74 7.01
C SER A 142 22.29 2.21 7.73
N TYR A 143 21.77 1.37 8.63
CA TYR A 143 20.69 1.76 9.54
C TYR A 143 21.08 2.96 10.43
N ALA A 144 22.38 3.22 10.62
CA ALA A 144 22.92 4.34 11.41
C ALA A 144 23.08 5.65 10.60
N ALA A 145 22.65 5.68 9.34
CA ALA A 145 22.76 6.87 8.49
C ALA A 145 21.98 8.05 9.12
N PRO A 146 22.57 9.26 9.28
CA PRO A 146 21.97 10.36 10.03
C PRO A 146 20.57 10.77 9.55
N GLU A 147 20.28 10.64 8.26
CA GLU A 147 18.98 10.93 7.66
C GLU A 147 17.85 10.03 8.17
N LEU A 148 18.16 8.84 8.70
CA LEU A 148 17.18 7.92 9.30
C LEU A 148 16.85 8.26 10.76
N TRP A 149 17.69 9.06 11.43
CA TRP A 149 17.62 9.34 12.87
C TRP A 149 17.12 10.76 13.18
N ASN A 150 16.36 11.36 12.26
CA ASN A 150 15.77 12.67 12.51
C ASN A 150 14.69 12.60 13.61
N VAL A 151 14.97 13.20 14.77
CA VAL A 151 14.03 13.26 15.90
C VAL A 151 12.72 13.98 15.58
N ASN A 152 12.75 14.85 14.55
CA ASN A 152 11.59 15.59 14.04
C ASN A 152 11.10 15.02 12.70
N GLN A 153 11.29 13.72 12.44
CA GLN A 153 10.77 13.04 11.26
C GLN A 153 9.27 13.34 11.09
N PRO A 154 8.85 13.99 9.99
CA PRO A 154 7.43 14.17 9.67
C PRO A 154 6.72 12.82 9.54
N VAL A 155 5.41 12.83 9.69
CA VAL A 155 4.56 11.67 9.32
C VAL A 155 4.77 11.31 7.84
N LEU A 156 4.43 10.08 7.48
CA LEU A 156 4.58 9.59 6.11
C LEU A 156 3.86 10.53 5.12
N GLU A 157 4.53 10.89 4.04
CA GLU A 157 3.91 11.71 3.01
C GLU A 157 2.78 10.94 2.32
N THR A 158 1.69 11.62 1.99
CA THR A 158 0.50 11.01 1.36
C THR A 158 0.18 11.74 0.06
N PRO A 159 1.10 11.70 -0.93
CA PRO A 159 0.99 12.54 -2.12
C PRO A 159 -0.18 12.11 -3.01
N SER A 160 -0.70 13.09 -3.75
CA SER A 160 -1.55 12.88 -4.92
C SER A 160 -0.74 13.21 -6.17
N VAL A 161 -0.56 12.25 -7.07
CA VAL A 161 0.34 12.36 -8.22
C VAL A 161 -0.36 12.00 -9.51
N TRP A 162 -0.04 12.69 -10.60
CA TRP A 162 -0.53 12.35 -11.93
C TRP A 162 0.23 11.15 -12.50
N LEU A 163 -0.51 10.15 -12.97
CA LEU A 163 0.03 9.04 -13.76
C LEU A 163 -0.15 9.29 -15.27
N SER A 164 -1.19 10.04 -15.64
CA SER A 164 -1.44 10.59 -16.97
C SER A 164 -2.18 11.92 -16.84
N ASP A 165 -2.55 12.56 -17.96
CA ASP A 165 -3.27 13.84 -17.98
C ASP A 165 -4.66 13.81 -17.27
N ASP A 166 -5.19 12.61 -17.02
CA ASP A 166 -6.56 12.40 -16.53
C ASP A 166 -6.69 11.24 -15.52
N VAL A 167 -5.56 10.77 -14.99
CA VAL A 167 -5.51 9.73 -13.94
C VAL A 167 -4.60 10.18 -12.81
N MET A 168 -5.17 10.32 -11.62
CA MET A 168 -4.45 10.73 -10.42
C MET A 168 -4.42 9.59 -9.40
N LEU A 169 -3.24 9.33 -8.85
CA LEU A 169 -2.98 8.36 -7.80
C LEU A 169 -2.86 9.06 -6.44
N HIS A 170 -3.60 8.58 -5.46
CA HIS A 170 -3.54 9.01 -4.07
C HIS A 170 -2.90 7.91 -3.21
N LEU A 171 -1.76 8.18 -2.60
CA LEU A 171 -1.10 7.23 -1.70
C LEU A 171 -1.60 7.43 -0.26
N ALA A 172 -2.40 6.51 0.25
CA ALA A 172 -3.01 6.62 1.57
C ALA A 172 -2.18 5.94 2.66
N ASP A 173 -2.01 6.64 3.78
CA ASP A 173 -1.49 6.11 5.04
C ASP A 173 -2.67 5.70 5.94
N VAL A 174 -2.86 4.40 6.09
CA VAL A 174 -3.94 3.78 6.87
C VAL A 174 -3.51 3.37 8.28
N ARG A 175 -2.29 3.69 8.71
CA ARG A 175 -1.73 3.19 9.98
C ARG A 175 -1.34 4.30 10.95
N THR A 176 -0.73 5.41 10.50
CA THR A 176 -0.27 6.49 11.41
C THR A 176 -1.38 7.03 12.30
N TRP A 177 -2.55 7.27 11.71
CA TRP A 177 -3.67 7.87 12.41
C TRP A 177 -4.64 6.83 12.99
N ARG A 178 -4.41 5.55 12.72
CA ARG A 178 -5.30 4.45 13.09
C ARG A 178 -5.49 4.40 14.60
N THR A 179 -6.73 4.60 15.03
CA THR A 179 -7.18 4.43 16.42
C THR A 179 -7.65 3.01 16.67
N GLY A 180 -7.66 2.57 17.94
CA GLY A 180 -8.40 1.35 18.31
C GLY A 180 -9.91 1.51 18.10
N THR A 181 -10.60 0.39 17.91
CA THR A 181 -12.07 0.35 17.74
C THR A 181 -12.78 -0.20 18.97
N TRP A 182 -12.08 -0.96 19.82
CA TRP A 182 -12.63 -1.56 21.02
C TRP A 182 -12.77 -0.52 22.14
N LEU A 183 -13.99 -0.37 22.67
CA LEU A 183 -14.36 0.64 23.68
C LEU A 183 -14.06 2.10 23.27
N VAL A 184 -13.84 2.36 21.98
CA VAL A 184 -13.68 3.71 21.43
C VAL A 184 -14.98 4.11 20.71
N PRO A 185 -15.57 5.28 21.01
CA PRO A 185 -16.75 5.74 20.29
C PRO A 185 -16.49 5.84 18.78
N LYS A 186 -17.32 5.18 17.95
CA LYS A 186 -17.14 5.13 16.48
C LYS A 186 -16.92 6.49 15.81
N LYS A 187 -17.51 7.56 16.35
CA LYS A 187 -17.39 8.95 15.83
C LYS A 187 -15.98 9.55 15.95
N ILE A 188 -15.14 9.01 16.84
CA ILE A 188 -13.75 9.44 17.01
C ILE A 188 -12.75 8.42 16.48
N CYS A 189 -13.22 7.24 16.04
CA CYS A 189 -12.36 6.29 15.36
C CYS A 189 -11.93 6.85 14.01
N THR A 190 -10.63 6.78 13.72
CA THR A 190 -10.13 7.17 12.40
C THR A 190 -9.00 6.25 11.95
N LEU A 191 -8.91 6.08 10.63
CA LEU A 191 -7.86 5.37 9.90
C LEU A 191 -6.88 6.37 9.27
N LEU A 192 -7.41 7.40 8.60
CA LEU A 192 -6.62 8.35 7.79
C LEU A 192 -6.23 9.63 8.53
N GLY A 193 -6.98 10.03 9.57
CA GLY A 193 -6.81 11.32 10.22
C GLY A 193 -7.32 12.51 9.37
N ALA A 194 -7.67 13.60 10.05
CA ALA A 194 -8.24 14.78 9.39
C ALA A 194 -7.30 15.50 8.40
N PRO A 195 -5.99 15.68 8.70
CA PRO A 195 -5.09 16.37 7.77
C PRO A 195 -4.97 15.67 6.41
N GLN A 196 -4.86 14.34 6.42
CA GLN A 196 -4.75 13.55 5.19
C GLN A 196 -6.03 13.62 4.36
N ARG A 197 -7.21 13.48 4.98
CA ARG A 197 -8.50 13.63 4.29
C ARG A 197 -8.63 15.00 3.63
N ALA A 198 -8.26 16.07 4.33
CA ALA A 198 -8.32 17.43 3.78
C ALA A 198 -7.38 17.63 2.59
N ALA A 199 -6.20 16.99 2.59
CA ALA A 199 -5.28 17.02 1.45
C ALA A 199 -5.86 16.29 0.24
N PHE A 200 -6.48 15.12 0.45
CA PHE A 200 -7.16 14.39 -0.61
C PHE A 200 -8.41 15.12 -1.13
N ASP A 201 -9.19 15.75 -0.25
CA ASP A 201 -10.30 16.62 -0.64
C ASP A 201 -9.83 17.69 -1.62
N ALA A 202 -8.78 18.44 -1.24
CA ALA A 202 -8.22 19.50 -2.07
C ALA A 202 -7.72 18.99 -3.43
N ALA A 203 -7.03 17.86 -3.46
CA ALA A 203 -6.53 17.28 -4.72
C ALA A 203 -7.67 16.80 -5.62
N MET A 204 -8.66 16.10 -5.06
CA MET A 204 -9.79 15.58 -5.83
C MET A 204 -10.76 16.69 -6.29
N ASP A 205 -10.92 17.75 -5.50
CA ASP A 205 -11.75 18.92 -5.86
C ASP A 205 -11.11 19.76 -6.97
N ALA A 206 -9.78 19.81 -7.02
CA ALA A 206 -9.07 20.46 -8.11
C ALA A 206 -9.29 19.74 -9.46
N GLU A 207 -9.47 18.41 -9.42
CA GLU A 207 -9.47 17.55 -10.62
C GLU A 207 -10.69 16.61 -10.70
N PRO A 208 -11.94 17.13 -10.63
CA PRO A 208 -13.13 16.32 -10.42
C PRO A 208 -13.47 15.37 -11.59
N ASN A 209 -12.88 15.60 -12.76
CA ASN A 209 -13.11 14.79 -13.96
C ASN A 209 -12.09 13.66 -14.15
N ALA A 210 -11.01 13.66 -13.37
CA ALA A 210 -9.99 12.62 -13.43
C ALA A 210 -10.54 11.26 -12.95
N VAL A 211 -9.84 10.20 -13.32
CA VAL A 211 -9.97 8.91 -12.62
C VAL A 211 -9.05 8.95 -11.41
N HIS A 212 -9.61 8.76 -10.23
CA HIS A 212 -8.89 8.76 -8.97
C HIS A 212 -8.60 7.32 -8.54
N LEU A 213 -7.32 6.95 -8.53
CA LEU A 213 -6.84 5.70 -7.96
C LEU A 213 -6.47 5.95 -6.50
N PHE A 214 -7.13 5.28 -5.57
CA PHE A 214 -6.87 5.41 -4.14
C PHE A 214 -6.11 4.18 -3.64
N ALA A 215 -4.79 4.29 -3.51
CA ALA A 215 -3.94 3.20 -3.04
C ALA A 215 -3.95 3.11 -1.52
N SER A 216 -4.48 2.01 -1.00
CA SER A 216 -4.73 1.79 0.43
C SER A 216 -4.09 0.48 0.90
N GLY A 217 -3.40 0.50 2.04
CA GLY A 217 -2.90 -0.72 2.67
C GLY A 217 -4.02 -1.69 3.05
N SER A 218 -5.09 -1.15 3.63
CA SER A 218 -6.26 -1.91 4.08
C SER A 218 -7.40 -1.91 3.06
N VAL A 219 -8.22 -2.96 3.07
CA VAL A 219 -9.44 -3.10 2.26
C VAL A 219 -10.59 -2.21 2.73
N CYS A 220 -11.55 -1.87 1.86
CA CYS A 220 -12.72 -1.06 2.23
C CYS A 220 -13.58 -1.69 3.34
N ALA A 221 -13.55 -3.02 3.49
CA ALA A 221 -14.22 -3.71 4.58
C ALA A 221 -13.78 -3.21 5.97
N ASP A 222 -12.49 -2.88 6.14
CA ASP A 222 -11.95 -2.33 7.38
C ASP A 222 -12.54 -0.94 7.68
N TYR A 223 -12.60 -0.07 6.66
CA TYR A 223 -13.21 1.26 6.76
C TYR A 223 -14.66 1.13 7.23
N LYS A 224 -15.44 0.27 6.56
CA LYS A 224 -16.86 0.06 6.80
C LYS A 224 -17.17 -0.45 8.22
N ILE A 225 -16.36 -1.36 8.75
CA ILE A 225 -16.60 -1.99 10.05
C ILE A 225 -16.17 -1.06 11.21
N GLY A 226 -14.95 -0.53 11.11
CA GLY A 226 -14.27 0.13 12.23
C GLY A 226 -14.30 1.66 12.22
N TYR A 227 -14.40 2.28 11.03
CA TYR A 227 -14.04 3.69 10.82
C TYR A 227 -15.12 4.45 10.04
N ALA A 228 -16.31 4.56 10.64
CA ALA A 228 -17.51 5.10 9.98
C ALA A 228 -17.33 6.51 9.39
N ALA A 229 -16.52 7.36 10.01
CA ALA A 229 -16.24 8.71 9.50
C ALA A 229 -15.39 8.68 8.22
N ASP A 230 -14.29 7.90 8.22
CA ASP A 230 -13.45 7.71 7.03
C ASP A 230 -14.22 7.00 5.91
N TRP A 231 -15.04 6.02 6.26
CA TRP A 231 -15.91 5.33 5.30
C TRP A 231 -16.92 6.27 4.65
N SER A 232 -17.60 7.10 5.45
CA SER A 232 -18.58 8.07 4.94
C SER A 232 -17.92 9.14 4.08
N TRP A 233 -16.70 9.57 4.46
CA TRP A 233 -15.89 10.48 3.66
C TRP A 233 -15.54 9.87 2.29
N LEU A 234 -15.03 8.63 2.25
CA LEU A 234 -14.64 7.97 1.01
C LEU A 234 -15.84 7.76 0.07
N LEU A 235 -16.99 7.34 0.60
CA LEU A 235 -18.23 7.25 -0.17
C LEU A 235 -18.68 8.62 -0.71
N GLY A 236 -18.53 9.68 0.09
CA GLY A 236 -18.83 11.06 -0.32
C GLY A 236 -17.95 11.54 -1.46
N ARG A 237 -16.63 11.24 -1.42
CA ARG A 237 -15.71 11.52 -2.53
C ARG A 237 -16.09 10.74 -3.78
N ALA A 238 -16.35 9.45 -3.63
CA ALA A 238 -16.73 8.59 -4.74
C ALA A 238 -18.05 9.02 -5.39
N ALA A 239 -19.02 9.54 -4.62
CA ALA A 239 -20.28 10.02 -5.17
C ALA A 239 -20.09 11.10 -6.26
N VAL A 240 -19.04 11.93 -6.16
CA VAL A 240 -18.80 13.06 -7.06
C VAL A 240 -17.61 12.89 -8.00
N SER A 241 -16.72 11.92 -7.72
CA SER A 241 -15.52 11.65 -8.51
C SER A 241 -15.35 10.15 -8.78
N LYS A 242 -14.93 9.79 -10.00
CA LYS A 242 -14.69 8.40 -10.41
C LYS A 242 -13.53 7.81 -9.61
N THR A 243 -13.85 7.01 -8.61
CA THR A 243 -12.87 6.50 -7.64
C THR A 243 -12.77 4.98 -7.73
N LEU A 244 -11.54 4.49 -7.85
CA LEU A 244 -11.17 3.08 -7.76
C LEU A 244 -10.15 2.92 -6.62
N VAL A 245 -10.50 2.17 -5.59
CA VAL A 245 -9.57 1.79 -4.52
C VAL A 245 -8.72 0.62 -5.00
N LEU A 246 -7.40 0.72 -4.84
CA LEU A 246 -6.47 -0.39 -4.99
C LEU A 246 -6.03 -0.79 -3.58
N SER A 247 -6.29 -2.03 -3.17
CA SER A 247 -6.03 -2.49 -1.80
C SER A 247 -5.27 -3.82 -1.68
N GLY A 248 -4.71 -4.06 -0.48
CA GLY A 248 -3.86 -5.20 -0.13
C GLY A 248 -4.35 -6.00 1.09
N ASP A 249 -3.44 -6.38 1.99
CA ASP A 249 -3.67 -6.98 3.33
C ASP A 249 -4.21 -8.44 3.36
N ILE A 250 -5.26 -8.75 2.60
CA ILE A 250 -6.09 -9.95 2.85
C ILE A 250 -5.60 -11.30 2.26
N HIS A 251 -4.39 -11.35 1.70
CA HIS A 251 -3.72 -12.49 1.03
C HIS A 251 -4.54 -13.21 -0.06
N ARG A 252 -5.47 -12.51 -0.70
CA ARG A 252 -6.25 -13.01 -1.83
C ARG A 252 -6.62 -11.88 -2.79
N ASN A 253 -7.08 -12.25 -3.98
CA ASN A 253 -7.71 -11.30 -4.88
C ASN A 253 -9.19 -11.15 -4.53
N GLU A 254 -9.70 -9.93 -4.61
CA GLU A 254 -11.10 -9.62 -4.38
C GLU A 254 -11.50 -8.37 -5.17
N SER A 255 -12.79 -8.20 -5.41
CA SER A 255 -13.33 -6.95 -5.93
C SER A 255 -14.71 -6.70 -5.36
N ASP A 256 -15.00 -5.42 -5.11
CA ASP A 256 -16.28 -4.99 -4.56
C ASP A 256 -16.71 -3.65 -5.18
N ALA A 257 -17.99 -3.32 -5.03
CA ALA A 257 -18.54 -2.05 -5.46
C ALA A 257 -19.61 -1.56 -4.48
N PHE A 258 -19.60 -0.27 -4.18
CA PHE A 258 -20.46 0.34 -3.18
C PHE A 258 -21.30 1.47 -3.78
N PHE A 259 -22.59 1.44 -3.46
CA PHE A 259 -23.53 2.49 -3.85
C PHE A 259 -23.28 3.76 -3.03
N THR A 260 -23.23 4.90 -3.72
CA THR A 260 -22.96 6.22 -3.13
C THR A 260 -24.09 7.22 -3.36
N GLY A 261 -25.07 6.90 -4.21
CA GLY A 261 -26.05 7.87 -4.73
C GLY A 261 -25.54 8.72 -5.91
N GLY A 262 -24.26 8.62 -6.26
CA GLY A 262 -23.62 9.23 -7.42
C GLY A 262 -22.79 8.21 -8.20
N TRP A 263 -21.52 8.50 -8.50
CA TRP A 263 -20.64 7.47 -9.05
C TRP A 263 -20.35 6.38 -8.00
N PRO A 264 -20.48 5.09 -8.34
CA PRO A 264 -20.16 4.02 -7.41
C PRO A 264 -18.66 4.04 -7.04
N LEU A 265 -18.37 3.71 -5.78
CA LEU A 265 -17.01 3.39 -5.35
C LEU A 265 -16.71 1.95 -5.80
N HIS A 266 -15.61 1.75 -6.51
CA HIS A 266 -15.12 0.39 -6.84
C HIS A 266 -13.86 0.09 -6.04
N GLU A 267 -13.65 -1.17 -5.71
CA GLU A 267 -12.43 -1.67 -5.09
C GLU A 267 -11.87 -2.84 -5.90
N ALA A 268 -10.56 -2.80 -6.12
CA ALA A 268 -9.78 -3.88 -6.68
C ALA A 268 -8.67 -4.26 -5.69
N THR A 269 -8.78 -5.44 -5.11
CA THR A 269 -7.85 -5.94 -4.08
C THR A 269 -6.98 -7.03 -4.67
N SER A 270 -5.66 -6.86 -4.61
CA SER A 270 -4.72 -7.94 -4.96
C SER A 270 -3.64 -8.02 -3.90
N SER A 271 -3.69 -9.12 -3.15
CA SER A 271 -2.84 -9.32 -1.99
C SER A 271 -2.20 -10.70 -1.98
N GLY A 272 -0.91 -10.73 -1.65
CA GLY A 272 -0.13 -11.95 -1.48
C GLY A 272 0.75 -12.27 -2.68
N VAL A 273 1.72 -11.40 -2.96
CA VAL A 273 2.73 -11.64 -4.00
C VAL A 273 3.61 -12.86 -3.67
N ALA A 274 4.04 -12.95 -2.43
CA ALA A 274 4.95 -13.99 -1.97
C ALA A 274 4.74 -14.19 -0.46
N VAL A 275 3.64 -14.83 -0.10
CA VAL A 275 3.23 -15.06 1.29
C VAL A 275 2.46 -16.38 1.36
N LYS A 276 2.09 -16.85 2.56
CA LYS A 276 1.03 -17.85 2.71
C LYS A 276 -0.26 -17.22 3.21
N ASP A 277 -1.39 -17.89 3.04
CA ASP A 277 -2.70 -17.47 3.54
C ASP A 277 -2.68 -17.03 5.01
N ALA A 278 -2.01 -17.80 5.89
CA ALA A 278 -1.75 -17.41 7.27
C ALA A 278 -0.31 -16.93 7.48
N VAL A 279 0.17 -16.09 6.56
CA VAL A 279 1.48 -15.44 6.55
C VAL A 279 2.65 -16.41 6.33
N THR A 280 2.85 -17.36 7.24
CA THR A 280 3.92 -18.39 7.22
C THR A 280 3.39 -19.83 7.18
N VAL A 281 2.09 -20.01 7.38
CA VAL A 281 1.40 -21.31 7.41
C VAL A 281 0.34 -21.35 6.32
N GLY A 282 0.11 -22.54 5.77
CA GLY A 282 -0.96 -22.86 4.81
C GLY A 282 -0.53 -22.76 3.33
N GLN A 283 -1.44 -22.32 2.45
CA GLN A 283 -1.20 -22.30 1.00
C GLN A 283 -0.37 -21.09 0.60
N THR A 284 0.59 -21.30 -0.31
CA THR A 284 1.34 -20.19 -0.92
C THR A 284 0.40 -19.34 -1.77
N CYS A 285 0.47 -18.03 -1.58
CA CYS A 285 -0.20 -17.02 -2.37
C CYS A 285 0.81 -16.40 -3.35
N ARG A 286 0.39 -16.26 -4.61
CA ARG A 286 1.18 -15.64 -5.69
C ARG A 286 0.26 -14.81 -6.58
N ASN A 287 -0.20 -13.73 -6.00
CA ASN A 287 -1.25 -12.89 -6.54
C ASN A 287 -0.69 -11.56 -7.04
N TYR A 288 -1.29 -11.04 -8.12
CA TYR A 288 -1.07 -9.67 -8.57
C TYR A 288 -2.29 -9.17 -9.36
N GLY A 289 -2.44 -7.86 -9.38
CA GLY A 289 -3.51 -7.18 -10.11
C GLY A 289 -2.96 -6.30 -11.23
N LEU A 290 -3.76 -6.14 -12.28
CA LEU A 290 -3.51 -5.18 -13.37
C LEU A 290 -4.70 -4.23 -13.48
N VAL A 291 -4.41 -2.96 -13.76
CA VAL A 291 -5.40 -1.96 -14.19
C VAL A 291 -5.00 -1.45 -15.57
N ASP A 292 -5.87 -1.64 -16.54
CA ASP A 292 -5.76 -1.09 -17.89
C ASP A 292 -6.73 0.10 -18.04
N ILE A 293 -6.18 1.26 -18.39
CA ILE A 293 -6.94 2.51 -18.56
C ILE A 293 -6.75 3.02 -19.98
N ASP A 294 -7.86 3.16 -20.70
CA ASP A 294 -7.92 3.81 -22.01
C ASP A 294 -8.91 5.00 -21.99
N ASN A 295 -9.26 5.54 -23.16
CA ASN A 295 -10.16 6.69 -23.26
C ASN A 295 -11.65 6.37 -22.98
N LYS A 296 -12.02 5.09 -22.95
CA LYS A 296 -13.39 4.59 -22.81
C LYS A 296 -13.58 3.74 -21.57
N HIS A 297 -12.53 3.07 -21.09
CA HIS A 297 -12.63 2.03 -20.08
C HIS A 297 -11.54 2.11 -19.02
N VAL A 298 -11.90 1.58 -17.85
CA VAL A 298 -10.98 1.16 -16.78
C VAL A 298 -11.27 -0.31 -16.53
N SER A 299 -10.32 -1.18 -16.85
CA SER A 299 -10.41 -2.61 -16.61
C SER A 299 -9.45 -3.00 -15.52
N PHE A 300 -9.90 -3.76 -14.53
CA PHE A 300 -9.02 -4.36 -13.54
C PHE A 300 -9.14 -5.88 -13.59
N SER A 301 -7.98 -6.53 -13.60
CA SER A 301 -7.82 -7.97 -13.78
C SER A 301 -6.96 -8.53 -12.67
N PHE A 302 -7.25 -9.77 -12.26
CA PHE A 302 -6.54 -10.43 -11.18
C PHE A 302 -5.91 -11.73 -11.64
N PHE A 303 -4.77 -12.06 -11.04
CA PHE A 303 -4.05 -13.29 -11.33
C PHE A 303 -3.66 -13.98 -10.04
N ALA A 304 -3.78 -15.31 -10.02
CA ALA A 304 -3.26 -16.20 -8.99
C ALA A 304 -2.46 -17.30 -9.68
N GLU A 305 -1.20 -17.54 -9.26
CA GLU A 305 -0.29 -18.49 -9.93
C GLU A 305 -0.18 -18.23 -11.46
N ASN A 306 -0.17 -16.95 -11.83
CA ASN A 306 -0.17 -16.45 -13.21
C ASN A 306 -1.39 -16.87 -14.07
N GLN A 307 -2.47 -17.33 -13.44
CA GLN A 307 -3.73 -17.63 -14.11
C GLN A 307 -4.72 -16.50 -13.86
N LEU A 308 -5.39 -16.04 -14.92
CA LEU A 308 -6.43 -15.01 -14.83
C LEU A 308 -7.59 -15.51 -13.94
N GLU A 309 -8.04 -14.67 -13.02
CA GLU A 309 -9.22 -14.89 -12.19
C GLU A 309 -10.41 -14.04 -12.70
N PRO A 310 -11.24 -14.57 -13.62
CA PRO A 310 -12.31 -13.79 -14.23
C PRO A 310 -13.42 -13.41 -13.25
N LEU A 311 -13.59 -14.18 -12.15
CA LEU A 311 -14.65 -13.95 -11.17
C LEU A 311 -14.55 -12.56 -10.53
N HIS A 312 -13.33 -12.07 -10.28
CA HIS A 312 -13.08 -10.78 -9.65
C HIS A 312 -12.83 -9.67 -10.68
N SER A 313 -12.40 -10.02 -11.90
CA SER A 313 -12.02 -9.06 -12.94
C SER A 313 -13.24 -8.30 -13.50
N ARG A 314 -13.11 -7.00 -13.79
CA ARG A 314 -14.21 -6.15 -14.30
C ARG A 314 -13.69 -5.12 -15.31
N THR A 315 -14.59 -4.66 -16.18
CA THR A 315 -14.39 -3.48 -17.03
C THR A 315 -15.46 -2.46 -16.73
N LEU A 316 -15.05 -1.22 -16.48
CA LEU A 316 -15.91 -0.08 -16.21
C LEU A 316 -15.89 0.88 -17.39
N SER A 317 -17.05 1.40 -17.79
CA SER A 317 -17.10 2.53 -18.71
C SER A 317 -16.61 3.80 -18.01
N ARG A 318 -15.68 4.54 -18.61
CA ARG A 318 -15.26 5.86 -18.13
C ARG A 318 -16.35 6.91 -18.26
N LYS A 319 -17.39 6.69 -19.08
CA LYS A 319 -18.51 7.62 -19.24
C LYS A 319 -19.52 7.49 -18.10
N THR A 320 -19.86 6.26 -17.73
CA THR A 320 -20.92 5.98 -16.74
C THR A 320 -20.39 5.49 -15.41
N TRP A 321 -19.11 5.10 -15.34
CA TRP A 321 -18.48 4.44 -14.20
C TRP A 321 -19.19 3.15 -13.74
N LEU A 322 -19.90 2.51 -14.67
CA LEU A 322 -20.62 1.25 -14.47
C LEU A 322 -19.96 0.11 -15.26
N PRO A 323 -20.13 -1.16 -14.82
CA PRO A 323 -19.65 -2.32 -15.55
C PRO A 323 -20.19 -2.41 -16.98
N VAL A 324 -19.36 -2.87 -17.91
CA VAL A 324 -19.69 -3.14 -19.32
C VAL A 324 -19.17 -4.49 -19.80
#